data_AF-A0A7Y8H5T5-F1
#
_entry.id   AF-A0A7Y8H5T5-F1
#
_cell.length_a   1.000
_cell.length_b   1.000
_cell.length_c   1.000
_cell.angle_alpha   90.00
_cell.angle_beta   90.00
_cell.angle_gamma   90.00
#
_symmetry.space_group_name_H-M   'P 1'
#
loop_
_entity.id
_entity.type
_entity.pdbx_description
1 polymer ?
#
loop_
_entity_poly.entity_id
_entity_poly.type
_entity_poly.pdbx_seq_one_letter_code
_entity_poly.pdbx_strand_id
1 'polypeptide(L)'
;MRAKLVVLMVIVILFTIFVLQNTNDIIIKLYLWEIRLPAVLFITITLLIGIIIGMIASSLVMRKSKTSQTPKNDKNLPKTPI
;
A
#
# COMPACT_ATOMS: atom_id res chain seq x y z
N MET A 1 10.80 -13.24 -29.41
CA MET A 1 10.41 -14.27 -28.42
C MET A 1 11.59 -14.76 -27.58
N ARG A 2 12.68 -15.29 -28.16
CA ARG A 2 13.81 -15.87 -27.39
C ARG A 2 14.60 -14.85 -26.56
N ALA A 3 14.85 -13.66 -27.10
CA ALA A 3 15.54 -12.59 -26.36
C ALA A 3 14.78 -12.14 -25.10
N LYS A 4 13.44 -12.11 -25.15
CA LYS A 4 12.60 -11.76 -23.99
C LYS A 4 12.74 -12.81 -22.87
N LEU A 5 12.84 -14.08 -23.23
CA LEU A 5 13.06 -15.18 -22.30
C LEU A 5 14.47 -15.12 -21.67
N VAL A 6 15.49 -14.85 -22.50
CA VAL A 6 16.87 -14.68 -22.02
C VAL A 6 16.98 -13.49 -21.07
N VAL A 7 16.41 -12.34 -21.43
CA VAL A 7 16.38 -11.15 -20.56
C VAL A 7 15.64 -11.44 -19.26
N LEU A 8 14.50 -12.11 -19.32
CA LEU A 8 13.76 -12.52 -18.11
C LEU A 8 14.61 -13.44 -17.22
N MET A 9 15.29 -14.42 -17.81
CA MET A 9 16.13 -15.36 -17.07
C MET A 9 17.32 -14.64 -16.40
N VAL A 10 17.97 -13.72 -17.12
CA VAL A 10 19.05 -12.87 -16.60
C VAL A 10 18.54 -12.03 -15.43
N ILE A 11 17.37 -11.40 -15.54
CA ILE A 11 16.75 -10.62 -14.47
C ILE A 11 16.46 -11.50 -13.25
N VAL A 12 15.89 -12.69 -13.44
CA VAL A 12 15.59 -13.62 -12.33
C VAL A 12 16.87 -14.06 -11.61
N ILE A 13 17.93 -14.37 -12.36
CA ILE A 13 19.23 -14.75 -11.78
C ILE A 13 19.82 -13.59 -10.98
N LEU A 14 19.86 -12.38 -11.57
CA LEU A 14 20.36 -11.17 -10.90
C LEU A 14 19.55 -10.86 -9.64
N PHE A 15 18.22 -10.95 -9.70
CA PHE A 15 17.35 -10.77 -8.55
C PHE A 15 17.60 -11.80 -7.46
N THR A 16 17.80 -13.07 -7.84
CA THR A 16 18.12 -14.14 -6.88
C THR A 16 19.45 -13.89 -6.19
N ILE A 17 20.49 -13.50 -6.96
CA ILE A 17 21.80 -13.12 -6.40
C ILE A 17 21.65 -11.92 -5.47
N PHE A 18 20.88 -10.90 -5.87
CA PHE A 18 20.60 -9.75 -5.03
C PHE A 18 19.95 -10.16 -3.70
N VAL A 19 18.93 -11.02 -3.72
CA VAL A 19 18.28 -11.53 -2.50
C VAL A 19 19.28 -12.29 -1.64
N LEU A 20 20.04 -13.22 -2.22
CA LEU A 20 21.04 -14.03 -1.49
C LEU A 20 22.16 -13.18 -0.88
N GLN A 21 22.66 -12.17 -1.61
CA GLN A 21 23.67 -11.24 -1.09
C GLN A 21 23.12 -10.32 0.01
N ASN A 22 21.83 -9.99 -0.05
CA ASN A 22 21.15 -9.20 0.97
C ASN A 22 20.46 -10.10 2.04
N THR A 23 20.87 -11.37 2.15
CA THR A 23 20.45 -12.29 3.22
C THR A 23 21.24 -12.05 4.52
N ASN A 24 22.05 -10.99 4.58
CA ASN A 24 22.67 -10.56 5.82
C ASN A 24 21.59 -10.32 6.88
N ASP A 25 21.71 -11.05 7.99
CA ASP A 25 20.79 -10.93 9.11
C ASP A 25 20.94 -9.56 9.76
N ILE A 26 19.83 -8.84 9.88
CA ILE A 26 19.74 -7.65 10.71
C ILE A 26 19.12 -8.03 12.05
N ILE A 27 19.61 -7.36 13.10
CA ILE A 27 19.11 -7.54 14.46
C ILE A 27 18.13 -6.41 14.74
N ILE A 28 16.88 -6.75 14.98
CA ILE A 28 15.83 -5.81 15.34
C ILE A 28 15.55 -5.95 16.83
N LYS A 29 15.75 -4.86 17.56
CA LYS A 29 15.46 -4.79 19.00
C LYS A 29 14.12 -4.09 19.22
N LEU A 30 13.12 -4.84 19.65
CA LEU A 30 11.78 -4.36 19.97
C LEU A 30 11.55 -4.43 21.47
N TYR A 31 11.85 -3.35 22.21
CA TYR A 31 11.71 -3.21 23.67
C TYR A 31 12.35 -4.35 24.50
N LEU A 32 11.76 -5.56 24.51
CA LEU A 32 12.26 -6.77 25.16
C LEU A 32 12.64 -7.91 24.18
N TRP A 33 12.33 -7.78 22.89
CA TRP A 33 12.52 -8.83 21.89
C TRP A 33 13.69 -8.54 20.97
N GLU A 34 14.45 -9.58 20.64
CA GLU A 34 15.48 -9.56 19.61
C GLU A 34 15.07 -10.50 18.49
N ILE A 35 14.83 -9.94 17.31
CA ILE A 35 14.44 -10.72 16.13
C ILE A 35 15.57 -10.60 15.12
N ARG A 36 16.04 -11.75 14.64
CA ARG A 36 17.06 -11.86 13.60
C ARG A 36 16.38 -12.32 12.32
N LEU A 37 16.47 -11.50 11.29
CA LEU A 37 15.96 -11.86 9.97
C LEU A 37 16.76 -11.15 8.87
N PRO A 38 16.75 -11.71 7.65
CA PRO A 38 17.32 -11.04 6.48
C PRO A 38 16.75 -9.64 6.26
N ALA A 39 17.62 -8.67 5.95
CA ALA A 39 17.23 -7.28 5.68
C ALA A 39 16.13 -7.17 4.61
N VAL A 40 16.23 -7.96 3.53
CA VAL A 40 15.24 -7.98 2.42
C VAL A 40 13.85 -8.34 2.92
N LEU A 41 13.74 -9.33 3.81
CA LEU A 41 12.47 -9.78 4.35
C LEU A 41 11.85 -8.69 5.24
N PHE A 42 12.67 -8.01 6.04
CA PHE A 42 12.20 -6.88 6.86
C PHE A 42 11.69 -5.71 6.02
N ILE A 43 12.45 -5.30 5.00
CA ILE A 43 12.10 -4.19 4.11
C ILE A 43 10.80 -4.51 3.35
N THR A 44 10.65 -5.75 2.90
CA THR A 44 9.45 -6.19 2.18
C THR A 44 8.22 -6.16 3.08
N ILE A 45 8.32 -6.70 4.31
CA ILE A 45 7.22 -6.70 5.27
C ILE A 45 6.83 -5.27 5.67
N THR A 46 7.80 -4.42 5.99
CA THR A 46 7.54 -3.04 6.39
C THR A 46 6.91 -2.22 5.27
N LEU A 47 7.33 -2.42 4.02
CA LEU A 47 6.71 -1.81 2.85
C LEU A 47 5.25 -2.25 2.69
N LEU A 48 4.97 -3.55 2.78
CA LEU A 48 3.60 -4.08 2.68
C LEU A 48 2.70 -3.54 3.79
N ILE A 49 3.19 -3.49 5.03
CA ILE A 49 2.47 -2.90 6.16
C ILE A 49 2.19 -1.42 5.90
N GLY A 50 3.17 -0.65 5.42
CA GLY A 50 3.01 0.76 5.08
C GLY A 50 1.95 0.99 4.00
N ILE A 51 1.92 0.18 2.95
CA ILE A 51 0.89 0.23 1.90
C ILE A 51 -0.50 -0.04 2.48
N ILE A 52 -0.65 -1.11 3.29
CA ILE A 52 -1.92 -1.48 3.91
C ILE A 52 -2.42 -0.35 4.83
N ILE A 53 -1.54 0.19 5.68
CA ILE A 53 -1.86 1.32 6.55
C ILE A 53 -2.28 2.54 5.73
N GLY A 54 -1.53 2.87 4.67
CA GLY A 54 -1.85 3.98 3.78
C GLY A 54 -3.22 3.84 3.11
N MET A 55 -3.56 2.64 2.64
CA MET A 55 -4.88 2.34 2.06
C MET A 55 -6.00 2.51 3.08
N ILE A 56 -5.83 1.99 4.29
CA ILE A 56 -6.81 2.12 5.38
C ILE A 56 -6.98 3.59 5.78
N ALA A 57 -5.87 4.30 6.00
CA ALA A 57 -5.87 5.71 6.37
C ALA A 57 -6.57 6.58 5.31
N SER A 58 -6.28 6.35 4.03
CA SER A 58 -6.93 7.04 2.91
C SER A 58 -8.46 6.82 2.92
N SER A 59 -8.90 5.59 3.12
CA SER A 59 -10.34 5.25 3.22
C SER A 59 -11.04 5.96 4.37
N LEU A 60 -10.38 6.08 5.53
CA LEU A 60 -10.92 6.80 6.70
C LEU A 60 -10.97 8.31 6.48
N VAL A 61 -9.96 8.89 5.84
CA VAL A 61 -9.90 10.33 5.54
C VAL A 61 -10.94 10.72 4.48
N MET A 62 -11.13 9.93 3.42
CA MET A 62 -12.09 10.25 2.35
C MET A 62 -13.55 10.20 2.78
N ARG A 63 -13.90 9.37 3.79
CA ARG A 63 -15.27 9.31 4.33
C ARG A 63 -15.76 10.62 4.97
N LYS A 64 -14.87 11.52 5.38
CA LYS A 64 -15.27 12.78 6.03
C LYS A 64 -15.80 13.85 5.06
N SER A 65 -15.66 13.66 3.75
CA SER A 65 -16.01 14.67 2.73
C SER A 65 -17.40 14.51 2.08
N LYS A 66 -18.15 13.44 2.39
CA LYS A 66 -19.39 13.08 1.68
C LYS A 66 -20.70 13.30 2.47
N THR A 67 -20.70 14.16 3.50
CA THR A 67 -21.89 14.45 4.34
C THR A 67 -22.46 15.86 4.12
N SER A 68 -22.26 16.49 2.95
CA SER A 68 -22.88 17.79 2.66
C SER A 68 -23.31 17.94 1.20
N GLN A 69 -24.12 17.01 0.71
CA GLN A 69 -25.02 17.28 -0.42
C GLN A 69 -26.44 16.90 0.01
N THR A 70 -27.04 17.77 0.80
CA THR A 70 -28.48 17.82 1.02
C THR A 70 -29.17 17.91 -0.35
N PRO A 71 -30.10 17.01 -0.71
CA PRO A 71 -30.95 17.23 -1.88
C PRO A 71 -31.82 18.45 -1.54
N LYS A 72 -31.51 19.59 -2.16
CA LYS A 72 -32.36 20.79 -2.13
C LYS A 72 -33.62 20.45 -2.93
N ASN A 73 -34.59 19.84 -2.25
CA ASN A 73 -35.89 19.49 -2.77
C ASN A 73 -36.70 20.80 -2.95
N ASP A 74 -36.48 21.45 -4.09
CA ASP A 74 -37.21 22.62 -4.57
C ASP A 74 -38.62 22.23 -5.06
N LYS A 75 -39.42 21.65 -4.17
CA LYS A 75 -40.82 21.25 -4.43
C LYS A 75 -41.85 22.07 -3.65
N ASN A 76 -41.48 23.27 -3.20
CA ASN A 76 -42.42 24.20 -2.59
C ASN A 76 -42.35 25.56 -3.30
N LEU A 77 -42.62 25.56 -4.62
CA LEU A 77 -43.04 26.79 -5.27
C LEU A 77 -44.50 27.02 -4.88
N PRO A 78 -44.86 28.13 -4.20
CA PRO A 78 -46.24 28.44 -3.92
C PRO A 78 -46.95 28.62 -5.27
N LYS A 79 -47.95 27.76 -5.55
CA LYS A 79 -48.90 28.04 -6.62
C LYS A 79 -49.69 29.26 -6.20
N THR A 80 -49.31 30.44 -6.70
CA THR A 80 -50.10 31.65 -6.56
C THR A 80 -51.43 31.50 -7.31
N PRO A 81 -52.57 31.83 -6.68
CA PRO A 81 -53.85 31.90 -7.35
C PRO A 81 -54.05 33.32 -7.90
N ILE A 82 -54.09 33.49 -9.23
CA ILE A 82 -54.88 34.54 -9.90
C ILE A 82 -55.28 34.01 -11.27
#